data_AF-A0A950JNW3-F1
#
_entry.id   AF-A0A950JNW3-F1
#
_cell.length_a   1.000
_cell.length_b   1.000
_cell.length_c   1.000
_cell.angle_alpha   90.00
_cell.angle_beta   90.00
_cell.angle_gamma   90.00
#
_symmetry.space_group_name_H-M   'P 1'
#
loop_
_entity.id
_entity.type
_entity.pdbx_description
1 polymer ?
#
loop_
_entity_poly.entity_id
_entity_poly.type
_entity_poly.pdbx_seq_one_letter_code
_entity_poly.pdbx_strand_id
1 'polypeptide(L)'
;DPELVARKPFRALNAWPELPRFRETALAYYQACAALGARLHRAFTRDLGLEPGFFEGKFDRPMATLRFLHYPAPSRGSGPETGAGEHTDYGNLTLLATDDVGGP
;
A
#
# COMPACT_ATOMS: atom_id res chain seq x y z
N ASP A 1 6.91 -16.76 -12.18
CA ASP A 1 7.86 -15.87 -11.48
C ASP A 1 8.93 -16.74 -10.82
N PRO A 2 10.22 -16.61 -11.20
CA PRO A 2 11.31 -17.41 -10.65
C PRO A 2 11.44 -17.31 -9.12
N GLU A 3 11.08 -16.18 -8.53
CA GLU A 3 11.16 -15.98 -7.08
C GLU A 3 10.07 -16.75 -6.31
N LEU A 4 8.89 -16.90 -6.92
CA LEU A 4 7.83 -17.76 -6.37
C LEU A 4 8.23 -19.24 -6.40
N VAL A 5 8.86 -19.68 -7.50
CA VAL A 5 9.36 -21.07 -7.62
C VAL A 5 10.46 -21.34 -6.60
N ALA A 6 11.36 -20.39 -6.41
CA ALA A 6 12.44 -20.46 -5.42
C ALA A 6 11.97 -20.27 -3.97
N ARG A 7 10.66 -20.05 -3.72
CA ARG A 7 10.07 -19.80 -2.39
C ARG A 7 10.81 -18.72 -1.60
N LYS A 8 11.22 -17.64 -2.28
CA LYS A 8 11.87 -16.52 -1.59
C LYS A 8 10.93 -15.93 -0.52
N PRO A 9 11.44 -15.56 0.67
CA PRO A 9 10.65 -14.87 1.68
C PRO A 9 9.91 -13.65 1.11
N PHE A 10 8.68 -13.41 1.57
CA PHE A 10 7.83 -12.28 1.18
C PHE A 10 7.43 -12.21 -0.31
N ARG A 11 7.67 -13.27 -1.08
CA ARG A 11 7.14 -13.44 -2.44
C ARG A 11 6.14 -14.60 -2.43
N ALA A 12 4.86 -14.26 -2.42
CA ALA A 12 3.77 -15.23 -2.46
C ALA A 12 2.65 -14.76 -3.40
N LEU A 13 1.80 -15.70 -3.80
CA LEU A 13 0.54 -15.37 -4.46
C LEU A 13 -0.46 -14.87 -3.43
N ASN A 14 -1.19 -13.81 -3.76
CA ASN A 14 -2.30 -13.34 -2.93
C ASN A 14 -3.38 -14.43 -2.82
N ALA A 15 -3.87 -14.66 -1.61
CA ALA A 15 -5.10 -15.40 -1.38
C ALA A 15 -6.28 -14.46 -1.66
N TRP A 16 -7.03 -14.73 -2.73
CA TRP A 16 -8.16 -13.91 -3.14
C TRP A 16 -9.47 -14.43 -2.54
N PRO A 17 -10.34 -13.57 -2.01
CA PRO A 17 -11.68 -13.98 -1.58
C PRO A 17 -12.55 -14.34 -2.79
N GLU A 18 -13.54 -15.22 -2.57
CA GLU A 18 -14.56 -15.58 -3.56
C GLU A 18 -15.65 -14.51 -3.67
N LEU A 19 -15.23 -13.26 -3.89
CA LEU A 19 -16.12 -12.12 -4.08
C LEU A 19 -16.07 -11.67 -5.54
N PRO A 20 -17.23 -11.50 -6.22
CA PRO A 20 -17.27 -11.04 -7.59
C PRO A 20 -16.45 -9.77 -7.79
N ARG A 21 -15.58 -9.76 -8.80
CA ARG A 21 -14.75 -8.62 -9.21
C ARG A 21 -13.71 -8.13 -8.19
N PHE A 22 -13.63 -8.70 -6.98
CA PHE A 22 -12.73 -8.21 -5.93
C PHE A 22 -11.28 -8.15 -6.39
N ARG A 23 -10.78 -9.25 -6.97
CA ARG A 23 -9.40 -9.33 -7.50
C ARG A 23 -9.14 -8.29 -8.59
N GLU A 24 -10.07 -8.15 -9.54
CA GLU A 24 -9.94 -7.20 -10.65
C GLU A 24 -9.85 -5.77 -10.14
N THR A 25 -10.81 -5.37 -9.28
CA THR A 25 -10.87 -4.04 -8.69
C THR A 25 -9.65 -3.74 -7.83
N ALA A 26 -9.23 -4.67 -6.96
CA ALA A 26 -8.07 -4.49 -6.10
C ALA A 26 -6.77 -4.33 -6.91
N LEU A 27 -6.59 -5.13 -7.97
CA LEU A 27 -5.42 -5.01 -8.85
C LEU A 27 -5.44 -3.71 -9.64
N ALA A 28 -6.60 -3.30 -10.18
CA ALA A 28 -6.73 -2.03 -10.88
C ALA A 28 -6.39 -0.84 -9.97
N TYR A 29 -6.90 -0.85 -8.73
CA TYR A 29 -6.59 0.17 -7.74
C TYR A 29 -5.11 0.18 -7.35
N TYR A 30 -4.53 -1.00 -7.08
CA TYR A 30 -3.09 -1.13 -6.82
C TYR A 30 -2.24 -0.52 -7.94
N GLN A 31 -2.56 -0.81 -9.21
CA GLN A 31 -1.82 -0.26 -10.35
C GLN A 31 -1.98 1.27 -10.47
N ALA A 32 -3.17 1.79 -10.21
CA ALA A 32 -3.41 3.24 -10.18
C ALA A 32 -2.58 3.92 -9.07
N CYS A 33 -2.55 3.35 -7.86
CA CYS A 33 -1.72 3.83 -6.75
C CYS A 33 -0.22 3.75 -7.08
N ALA A 34 0.25 2.67 -7.70
CA ALA A 34 1.64 2.52 -8.11
C ALA A 34 2.04 3.60 -9.14
N ALA A 35 1.18 3.86 -10.13
CA ALA A 35 1.40 4.92 -11.12
C ALA A 35 1.41 6.32 -10.48
N LEU A 36 0.51 6.58 -9.52
CA LEU A 36 0.49 7.83 -8.75
C LEU A 36 1.77 7.99 -7.93
N GLY A 37 2.20 6.94 -7.23
CA GLY A 37 3.44 6.91 -6.46
C GLY A 37 4.65 7.24 -7.33
N ALA A 38 4.75 6.65 -8.53
CA ALA A 38 5.83 6.97 -9.47
C ALA A 38 5.83 8.45 -9.91
N ARG A 39 4.64 9.03 -10.13
CA ARG A 39 4.51 10.46 -10.46
C ARG A 39 4.91 11.36 -9.29
N LEU A 40 4.57 11.00 -8.06
CA LEU A 40 4.97 11.74 -6.87
C LEU A 40 6.48 11.71 -6.66
N HIS A 41 7.14 10.56 -6.88
CA HIS A 41 8.59 10.47 -6.81
C HIS A 41 9.30 11.39 -7.81
N ARG A 42 8.75 11.56 -9.02
CA ARG A 42 9.27 12.55 -9.99
C ARG A 42 9.14 13.98 -9.46
N ALA A 43 8.07 14.31 -8.73
CA ALA A 43 7.93 15.61 -8.09
C ALA A 43 8.95 15.78 -6.94
N PHE A 44 9.17 14.73 -6.14
CA PHE A 44 10.17 14.75 -5.05
C PHE A 44 11.59 14.96 -5.57
N THR A 45 11.94 14.39 -6.73
CA THR A 45 13.24 14.65 -7.36
C THR A 45 13.53 16.14 -7.49
N ARG A 46 12.54 16.93 -7.95
CA ARG A 46 12.70 18.38 -8.10
C ARG A 46 12.85 19.08 -6.75
N ASP A 47 12.01 18.75 -5.78
CA ASP A 47 11.98 19.41 -4.47
C ASP A 47 13.25 19.13 -3.65
N LEU A 48 13.77 17.92 -3.77
CA LEU A 48 15.01 17.47 -3.12
C LEU A 48 16.29 17.90 -3.87
N GLY A 49 16.18 18.58 -5.01
CA GLY A 49 17.34 18.98 -5.83
C GLY A 49 18.12 17.81 -6.42
N LEU A 50 17.46 16.68 -6.65
CA LEU A 50 18.06 15.48 -7.23
C LEU A 50 18.02 15.52 -8.76
N GLU A 51 18.88 14.73 -9.40
CA GLU A 51 18.90 14.59 -10.86
C GLU A 51 17.54 14.09 -11.39
N PRO A 52 17.02 14.67 -12.50
CA PRO A 52 15.80 14.19 -13.14
C PRO A 52 15.82 12.68 -13.36
N GLY A 53 14.77 11.99 -12.93
CA GLY A 53 14.69 10.54 -13.04
C GLY A 53 15.48 9.78 -11.97
N PHE A 54 15.98 10.43 -10.91
CA PHE A 54 16.70 9.77 -9.81
C PHE A 54 16.00 8.50 -9.29
N PHE A 55 14.68 8.50 -9.18
CA PHE A 55 13.91 7.35 -8.71
C PHE A 55 13.56 6.33 -9.81
N GLU A 56 13.77 6.66 -11.08
CA GLU A 56 13.51 5.76 -12.20
C GLU A 56 14.47 4.57 -12.15
N GLY A 57 13.94 3.36 -12.39
CA GLY A 57 14.71 2.11 -12.28
C GLY A 57 15.05 1.67 -10.86
N LYS A 58 14.87 2.51 -9.82
CA LYS A 58 15.01 2.09 -8.41
C LYS A 58 13.84 1.22 -7.92
N PHE A 59 12.73 1.24 -8.66
CA PHE A 59 11.53 0.44 -8.40
C PHE A 59 11.37 -0.64 -9.46
N ASP A 60 12.22 -1.67 -9.43
CA ASP A 60 11.98 -2.91 -10.16
C ASP A 60 11.37 -3.95 -9.21
N ARG A 61 10.17 -4.43 -9.56
CA ARG A 61 9.37 -5.38 -8.75
C ARG A 61 9.32 -4.97 -7.26
N PRO A 62 8.88 -3.74 -6.94
CA PRO A 62 8.95 -3.21 -5.58
C PRO A 62 8.17 -4.10 -4.60
N MET A 63 8.58 -4.10 -3.33
CA MET A 63 7.81 -4.68 -2.23
C MET A 63 6.68 -3.73 -1.81
N ALA A 64 5.88 -3.28 -2.77
CA ALA A 64 4.73 -2.43 -2.52
C ALA A 64 3.53 -3.28 -2.08
N THR A 65 2.80 -2.79 -1.08
CA THR A 65 1.67 -3.50 -0.47
C THR A 65 0.45 -2.60 -0.47
N LEU A 66 -0.71 -3.16 -0.87
CA LEU A 66 -2.02 -2.54 -0.67
C LEU A 66 -2.71 -3.25 0.49
N ARG A 67 -3.14 -2.48 1.50
CA ARG A 67 -3.82 -2.99 2.70
C ARG A 67 -5.25 -2.46 2.72
N PHE A 68 -6.21 -3.36 2.72
CA PHE A 68 -7.62 -3.03 2.99
C PHE A 68 -7.84 -3.19 4.50
N LEU A 69 -8.26 -2.11 5.16
CA LEU A 69 -8.47 -2.07 6.60
C LEU A 69 -9.94 -1.74 6.87
N HIS A 70 -10.53 -2.44 7.83
CA HIS A 70 -11.85 -2.14 8.36
C HIS A 70 -11.75 -2.10 9.87
N TYR A 71 -11.98 -0.93 10.45
CA TYR A 71 -12.03 -0.74 11.90
C TYR A 71 -13.48 -0.89 12.36
N PRO A 72 -13.82 -1.94 13.12
CA PRO A 72 -15.18 -2.11 13.62
C PRO A 72 -15.51 -1.01 14.64
N ALA A 73 -16.80 -0.69 14.77
CA ALA A 73 -17.25 0.22 15.82
C ALA A 73 -16.95 -0.37 17.21
N PRO A 74 -16.54 0.46 18.19
CA PRO A 74 -16.24 -0.01 19.53
C PRO A 74 -17.47 -0.65 20.17
N SER A 75 -17.26 -1.73 20.93
CA SER A 75 -18.34 -2.41 21.64
C SER A 75 -18.89 -1.53 22.78
N ARG A 76 -20.20 -1.58 23.03
CA ARG A 76 -20.80 -0.82 24.13
C ARG A 76 -20.21 -1.28 25.46
N GLY A 77 -19.47 -0.39 26.13
CA GLY A 77 -18.89 -0.64 27.44
C GLY A 77 -17.42 -1.12 27.43
N SER A 78 -16.78 -1.23 26.25
CA SER A 78 -15.32 -1.32 26.23
C SER A 78 -14.69 0.04 26.55
N GLY A 79 -13.55 0.01 27.24
CA GLY A 79 -12.69 1.21 27.37
C GLY A 79 -12.20 1.67 26.00
N PRO A 80 -11.39 2.75 25.92
CA PRO A 80 -10.91 3.24 24.64
C PRO A 80 -10.17 2.13 23.86
N GLU A 81 -10.78 1.66 22.78
CA GLU A 81 -10.16 0.71 21.85
C GLU A 81 -9.26 1.51 20.91
N THR A 82 -7.95 1.29 21.04
CA THR A 82 -6.97 1.81 20.08
C THR A 82 -6.97 0.87 18.87
N GLY A 83 -7.19 1.42 17.67
CA GLY A 83 -7.10 0.67 16.41
C GLY A 83 -5.65 0.25 16.13
N ALA A 84 -4.98 0.94 15.20
CA ALA A 84 -3.53 0.83 15.10
C ALA A 84 -2.88 1.74 16.15
N GLY A 85 -1.91 1.22 16.92
CA GLY A 85 -1.08 2.04 17.81
C GLY A 85 -0.18 3.00 17.02
N GLU A 86 0.41 3.98 17.69
CA GLU A 86 1.36 4.90 17.06
C GLU A 86 2.57 4.14 16.51
N HIS A 87 2.88 4.36 15.24
CA HIS A 87 4.01 3.75 14.55
C HIS A 87 4.39 4.56 13.30
N THR A 88 5.54 4.22 12.73
CA THR A 88 5.91 4.65 11.37
C THR A 88 5.78 3.48 10.41
N ASP A 89 5.37 3.77 9.18
CA ASP A 89 5.39 2.78 8.11
C ASP A 89 6.82 2.48 7.65
N TYR A 90 7.04 1.25 7.22
CA TYR A 90 8.24 0.90 6.46
C TYR A 90 8.06 1.29 4.99
N GLY A 91 9.10 1.84 4.38
CA GLY A 91 9.12 2.21 2.96
C GLY A 91 9.48 3.68 2.74
N ASN A 92 9.06 4.22 1.60
CA ASN A 92 9.36 5.61 1.22
C ASN A 92 8.12 6.49 1.00
N LEU A 93 6.95 5.89 0.80
CA LEU A 93 5.71 6.59 0.52
C LEU A 93 4.52 5.70 0.89
N THR A 94 3.63 6.24 1.72
CA THR A 94 2.29 5.68 1.99
C THR A 94 1.25 6.57 1.33
N LEU A 95 0.33 5.96 0.56
CA LEU A 95 -0.86 6.61 0.05
C LEU A 95 -2.05 6.10 0.84
N LEU A 96 -2.69 6.99 1.60
CA LEU A 96 -3.84 6.66 2.43
C LEU A 96 -5.11 7.23 1.80
N ALA A 97 -6.09 6.37 1.56
CA ALA A 97 -7.45 6.74 1.22
C ALA A 97 -8.38 6.25 2.34
N THR A 98 -9.21 7.13 2.87
CA THR A 98 -10.18 6.83 3.92
C THR A 98 -11.59 7.02 3.40
N ASP A 99 -12.56 6.44 4.09
CA ASP A 99 -13.97 6.80 3.94
C ASP A 99 -14.28 8.10 4.72
N ASP A 100 -15.56 8.46 4.74
CA ASP A 100 -16.06 9.67 5.40
C ASP A 100 -16.27 9.49 6.91
N VAL A 101 -16.07 8.29 7.46
CA VAL A 101 -16.32 7.98 8.87
C VAL A 101 -15.20 8.53 9.76
N GLY A 102 -13.98 8.63 9.21
CA GLY A 102 -12.77 8.93 9.99
C GLY A 102 -12.40 7.75 10.90
N GLY A 103 -11.10 7.56 11.17
CA GLY A 103 -10.65 6.33 11.84
C GLY A 103 -9.14 6.12 11.94
N PRO A 104 -8.32 6.79 11.11
CA PRO A 104 -6.94 7.11 11.45
C PRO A 104 -6.78 8.58 11.90
#